data_AF-A0A7L9U9I5-F1
#
_entry.id   AF-A0A7L9U9I5-F1
#
_cell.length_a   1.000
_cell.length_b   1.000
_cell.length_c   1.000
_cell.angle_alpha   90.00
_cell.angle_beta   90.00
_cell.angle_gamma   90.00
#
_symmetry.space_group_name_H-M   'P 1'
#
loop_
_entity.id
_entity.type
_entity.pdbx_description
1 polymer ?
#
loop_
_entity_poly.entity_id
_entity_poly.type
_entity_poly.pdbx_seq_one_letter_code
_entity_poly.pdbx_strand_id
1 'polypeptide(L)'
;MSASYVPGAPNPWFARHTYHGIPVYRNIKPIRECKLHHCVGPGATVERAIAVPILTPEHLWSTFQAEAEEILKVNGSFEGNDRERNRRINAAYAKLWLADHRFQWAGLAAFASKQVGCGLLHSAELSEKNRRVREQVGRAFAAYPGAGASTMVQSTTEAAAQYMYRKLGFGNAHLFLDIYPLHRFFMERGWEEFNTYLAKRQNDKYPVHWAVNRNTLRFGTPFAEIKEGFRLINSGDLKRSVDQLAQHEQVNILQRIMYNDPVLQRLLAMNQYAWAIEFPTGDYEEIKLTLSAECRAKQGFTSWFSRNKNAELWVVEQRMQFVLTAARQFHALLHGAERPYVEASIRAISAGGGVA
;
A
#
# COMPACT_ATOMS: atom_id res chain seq x y z
N MET A 1 -2.17 14.46 23.52
CA MET A 1 -0.78 13.95 23.56
C MET A 1 -0.51 13.22 22.25
N SER A 2 0.66 13.37 21.64
CA SER A 2 0.99 12.60 20.44
C SER A 2 1.21 11.14 20.83
N ALA A 3 0.46 10.20 20.25
CA ALA A 3 0.71 8.78 20.45
C ALA A 3 2.12 8.45 19.92
N SER A 4 2.94 7.83 20.74
CA SER A 4 4.21 7.22 20.36
C SER A 4 4.14 5.78 20.82
N TYR A 5 4.36 4.84 19.90
CA TYR A 5 4.34 3.44 20.27
C TYR A 5 5.53 3.11 21.17
N VAL A 6 5.28 2.29 22.19
CA VAL A 6 6.29 1.72 23.06
C VAL A 6 6.26 0.20 22.88
N PRO A 7 7.35 -0.43 22.41
CA PRO A 7 7.42 -1.88 22.25
C PRO A 7 6.92 -2.63 23.49
N GLY A 8 5.97 -3.55 23.27
CA GLY A 8 5.42 -4.41 24.31
C GLY A 8 4.36 -3.77 25.21
N ALA A 9 4.16 -2.45 25.16
CA ALA A 9 3.06 -1.80 25.85
C ALA A 9 1.71 -2.20 25.23
N PRO A 10 0.61 -2.23 26.02
CA PRO A 10 -0.72 -2.43 25.47
C PRO A 10 -1.02 -1.39 24.38
N ASN A 11 -1.42 -1.86 23.20
CA ASN A 11 -1.79 -1.02 22.08
C ASN A 11 -3.17 -1.47 21.57
N PRO A 12 -4.15 -0.56 21.46
CA PRO A 12 -5.50 -0.92 21.01
C PRO A 12 -5.57 -1.36 19.54
N TRP A 13 -4.53 -1.09 18.74
CA TRP A 13 -4.49 -1.35 17.30
C TRP A 13 -3.76 -2.64 16.93
N PHE A 14 -2.79 -3.05 17.75
CA PHE A 14 -1.93 -4.20 17.46
C PHE A 14 -1.71 -5.03 18.72
N ALA A 15 -1.95 -6.33 18.61
CA ALA A 15 -1.54 -7.28 19.63
C ALA A 15 -0.01 -7.31 19.72
N ARG A 16 0.51 -7.69 20.90
CA ARG A 16 1.93 -7.95 21.08
C ARG A 16 2.37 -9.05 20.12
N HIS A 17 3.45 -8.80 19.37
CA HIS A 17 3.96 -9.78 18.41
C HIS A 17 4.44 -11.06 19.11
N THR A 18 4.25 -12.22 18.46
CA THR A 18 4.57 -13.55 19.02
C THR A 18 6.02 -13.67 19.51
N TYR A 19 6.96 -12.97 18.86
CA TYR A 19 8.38 -12.96 19.23
C TYR A 19 8.84 -11.70 19.95
N HIS A 20 7.90 -10.94 20.54
CA HIS A 20 8.24 -9.79 21.37
C HIS A 20 9.24 -10.16 22.48
N GLY A 21 10.28 -9.35 22.67
CA GLY A 21 11.29 -9.55 23.71
C GLY A 21 12.24 -10.74 23.52
N ILE A 22 12.03 -11.60 22.52
CA ILE A 22 12.96 -12.69 22.19
C ILE A 22 14.06 -12.12 21.28
N PRO A 23 15.34 -12.14 21.69
CA PRO A 23 16.42 -11.69 20.83
C PRO A 23 16.60 -12.63 19.62
N VAL A 24 17.01 -12.06 18.50
CA VAL A 24 17.41 -12.85 17.34
C VAL A 24 18.61 -13.74 17.71
N TYR A 25 18.70 -14.91 17.09
CA TYR A 25 19.66 -15.97 17.41
C TYR A 25 19.47 -16.61 18.80
N ARG A 26 18.27 -16.48 19.40
CA ARG A 26 17.88 -17.18 20.64
C ARG A 26 16.71 -18.14 20.41
N ASN A 27 16.52 -19.01 21.40
CA ASN A 27 15.49 -20.04 21.39
C ASN A 27 14.10 -19.39 21.41
N ILE A 28 13.21 -19.81 20.52
CA ILE A 28 11.81 -19.32 20.49
C ILE A 28 10.87 -20.10 21.39
N LYS A 29 11.34 -21.20 22.00
CA LYS A 29 10.59 -21.98 22.97
C LYS A 29 11.49 -22.52 24.06
N PRO A 30 10.95 -22.80 25.27
CA PRO A 30 11.68 -23.45 26.34
C PRO A 30 12.32 -24.78 25.91
N ILE A 31 13.52 -25.07 26.42
CA ILE A 31 14.25 -26.32 26.11
C ILE A 31 13.43 -27.56 26.48
N ARG A 32 12.67 -27.50 27.58
CA ARG A 32 11.76 -28.58 28.02
C ARG A 32 10.67 -28.94 27.00
N GLU A 33 10.35 -28.03 26.08
CA GLU A 33 9.36 -28.21 25.01
C GLU A 33 10.02 -28.58 23.66
N CYS A 34 11.34 -28.76 23.65
CA CYS A 34 12.10 -29.19 22.48
C CYS A 34 12.11 -30.71 22.36
N LYS A 35 12.17 -31.20 21.11
CA LYS A 35 12.18 -32.64 20.85
C LYS A 35 13.59 -33.20 21.08
N LEU A 36 13.66 -34.40 21.66
CA LEU A 36 14.87 -35.19 21.71
C LEU A 36 15.04 -35.96 20.40
N HIS A 37 16.26 -35.99 19.91
CA HIS A 37 16.67 -36.65 18.68
C HIS A 37 17.84 -37.57 18.95
N HIS A 38 17.84 -38.72 18.28
CA HIS A 38 18.99 -39.60 18.18
C HIS A 38 19.74 -39.25 16.89
N CYS A 39 20.99 -38.79 16.98
CA CYS A 39 21.75 -38.32 15.82
C CYS A 39 22.93 -39.25 15.56
N VAL A 40 22.99 -39.85 14.36
CA VAL A 40 24.14 -40.68 13.93
C VAL A 40 24.93 -39.89 12.89
N GLY A 41 26.17 -39.55 13.22
CA GLY A 41 27.09 -38.85 12.32
C GLY A 41 28.26 -39.76 11.88
N PRO A 42 29.05 -39.32 10.88
CA PRO A 42 30.15 -40.12 10.32
C PRO A 42 31.24 -40.52 11.32
N GLY A 43 31.37 -39.80 12.46
CA GLY A 43 32.39 -40.06 13.48
C GLY A 43 31.86 -40.30 14.90
N ALA A 44 30.54 -40.20 15.13
CA ALA A 44 29.95 -40.43 16.45
C ALA A 44 28.42 -40.59 16.39
N THR A 45 27.87 -41.33 17.36
CA THR A 45 26.43 -41.38 17.66
C THR A 45 26.14 -40.57 18.91
N VAL A 46 25.16 -39.66 18.81
CA VAL A 46 24.64 -38.86 19.92
C VAL A 46 23.26 -39.41 20.28
N GLU A 47 23.18 -40.10 21.42
CA GLU A 47 21.94 -40.78 21.83
C GLU A 47 20.78 -39.82 22.13
N ARG A 48 21.11 -38.64 22.68
CA ARG A 48 20.15 -37.63 23.10
C ARG A 48 20.63 -36.23 22.72
N ALA A 49 20.23 -35.77 21.55
CA ALA A 49 20.36 -34.38 21.10
C ALA A 49 19.04 -33.64 21.29
N ILE A 50 19.06 -32.35 21.62
CA ILE A 50 17.86 -31.51 21.65
C ILE A 50 17.87 -30.60 20.43
N ALA A 51 16.83 -30.69 19.59
CA ALA A 51 16.66 -29.74 18.50
C ALA A 51 15.93 -28.50 19.01
N VAL A 52 16.68 -27.40 19.10
CA VAL A 52 16.17 -26.13 19.61
C VAL A 52 15.88 -25.18 18.45
N PRO A 53 14.64 -24.68 18.29
CA PRO A 53 14.35 -23.73 17.23
C PRO A 53 14.89 -22.35 17.62
N ILE A 54 15.66 -21.77 16.71
CA ILE A 54 16.30 -20.46 16.86
C ILE A 54 15.55 -19.42 16.03
N LEU A 55 15.29 -18.25 16.61
CA LEU A 55 14.75 -17.10 15.88
C LEU A 55 15.82 -16.57 14.94
N THR A 56 15.66 -16.79 13.63
CA THR A 56 16.54 -16.13 12.64
C THR A 56 15.94 -14.79 12.20
N PRO A 57 16.75 -13.84 11.71
CA PRO A 57 16.22 -12.58 11.17
C PRO A 57 15.23 -12.80 10.02
N GLU A 58 15.49 -13.77 9.15
CA GLU A 58 14.61 -14.12 8.02
C GLU A 58 13.26 -14.64 8.53
N HIS A 59 13.28 -15.50 9.56
CA HIS A 59 12.07 -16.00 10.21
C HIS A 59 11.28 -14.85 10.84
N LEU A 60 11.96 -13.92 11.52
CA LEU A 60 11.33 -12.75 12.12
C LEU A 60 10.68 -11.85 11.06
N TRP A 61 11.35 -11.58 9.94
CA TRP A 61 10.73 -10.84 8.83
C TRP A 61 9.52 -11.56 8.25
N SER A 62 9.58 -12.89 8.14
CA SER A 62 8.49 -13.68 7.59
C SER A 62 7.20 -13.57 8.41
N THR A 63 7.27 -13.33 9.73
CA THR A 63 6.05 -13.19 10.53
C THR A 63 5.36 -11.85 10.29
N PHE A 64 6.11 -10.75 10.18
CA PHE A 64 5.52 -9.46 9.79
C PHE A 64 5.00 -9.46 8.35
N GLN A 65 5.65 -10.24 7.48
CA GLN A 65 5.15 -10.45 6.12
C GLN A 65 3.84 -11.23 6.11
N ALA A 66 3.73 -12.29 6.92
CA ALA A 66 2.51 -13.07 7.06
C ALA A 66 1.35 -12.20 7.59
N GLU A 67 1.61 -11.27 8.51
CA GLU A 67 0.61 -10.29 8.94
C GLU A 67 0.09 -9.42 7.78
N ALA A 68 0.98 -8.94 6.90
CA ALA A 68 0.59 -8.14 5.73
C ALA A 68 -0.24 -8.96 4.73
N GLU A 69 0.17 -10.20 4.47
CA GLU A 69 -0.54 -11.11 3.58
C GLU A 69 -1.94 -11.45 4.10
N GLU A 70 -2.10 -11.64 5.42
CA GLU A 70 -3.41 -11.92 6.01
C GLU A 70 -4.36 -10.73 5.87
N ILE A 71 -3.85 -9.50 5.93
CA ILE A 71 -4.65 -8.29 5.67
C ILE A 71 -5.13 -8.24 4.22
N LEU A 72 -4.30 -8.71 3.27
CA LEU A 72 -4.66 -8.74 1.85
C LEU A 72 -5.65 -9.83 1.47
N LYS A 73 -5.66 -10.95 2.21
CA LYS A 73 -6.59 -12.04 1.96
C LYS A 73 -8.00 -11.61 2.33
N VAL A 74 -8.94 -11.83 1.42
CA VAL A 74 -10.38 -11.70 1.69
C VAL A 74 -10.97 -13.09 1.49
N ASN A 75 -11.61 -13.63 2.55
CA ASN A 75 -12.09 -15.01 2.59
C ASN A 75 -11.00 -16.04 2.21
N GLY A 76 -9.76 -15.80 2.66
CA GLY A 76 -8.61 -16.67 2.38
C GLY A 76 -7.99 -16.52 0.98
N SER A 77 -8.52 -15.65 0.11
CA SER A 77 -8.06 -15.48 -1.27
C SER A 77 -7.36 -14.13 -1.51
N PHE A 78 -6.31 -14.16 -2.33
CA PHE A 78 -5.66 -12.96 -2.91
C PHE A 78 -6.32 -12.49 -4.22
N GLU A 79 -7.33 -13.21 -4.71
CA GLU A 79 -8.03 -12.91 -5.96
C GLU A 79 -9.42 -12.32 -5.70
N GLY A 80 -9.83 -11.35 -6.54
CA GLY A 80 -11.12 -10.66 -6.43
C GLY A 80 -11.25 -9.77 -5.19
N ASN A 81 -12.45 -9.25 -4.90
CA ASN A 81 -12.73 -8.42 -3.72
C ASN A 81 -11.80 -7.20 -3.54
N ASP A 82 -11.30 -6.59 -4.64
CA ASP A 82 -10.24 -5.57 -4.53
C ASP A 82 -10.69 -4.34 -3.73
N ARG A 83 -11.98 -4.04 -3.71
CA ARG A 83 -12.58 -2.98 -2.86
C ARG A 83 -12.47 -3.28 -1.37
N GLU A 84 -12.86 -4.48 -0.94
CA GLU A 84 -12.72 -4.90 0.45
C GLU A 84 -11.24 -5.01 0.84
N ARG A 85 -10.39 -5.52 -0.05
CA ARG A 85 -8.94 -5.52 0.16
C ARG A 85 -8.41 -4.11 0.34
N ASN A 86 -8.80 -3.17 -0.52
CA ASN A 86 -8.41 -1.77 -0.43
C ASN A 86 -8.83 -1.17 0.91
N ARG A 87 -10.07 -1.41 1.36
CA ARG A 87 -10.57 -0.97 2.67
C ARG A 87 -9.70 -1.50 3.82
N ARG A 88 -9.29 -2.77 3.77
CA ARG A 88 -8.39 -3.37 4.77
C ARG A 88 -6.99 -2.75 4.75
N ILE A 89 -6.43 -2.47 3.57
CA ILE A 89 -5.16 -1.76 3.42
C ILE A 89 -5.25 -0.35 4.03
N ASN A 90 -6.30 0.41 3.71
CA ASN A 90 -6.53 1.75 4.23
C ASN A 90 -6.56 1.73 5.77
N ALA A 91 -7.33 0.79 6.33
CA ALA A 91 -7.47 0.62 7.76
C ALA A 91 -6.13 0.24 8.42
N ALA A 92 -5.32 -0.61 7.79
CA ALA A 92 -4.01 -1.01 8.30
C ALA A 92 -3.03 0.18 8.36
N TYR A 93 -2.97 1.02 7.33
CA TYR A 93 -2.19 2.26 7.36
C TYR A 93 -2.68 3.26 8.42
N ALA A 94 -4.00 3.42 8.54
CA ALA A 94 -4.59 4.27 9.57
C ALA A 94 -4.22 3.78 10.98
N LYS A 95 -4.27 2.46 11.21
CA LYS A 95 -3.87 1.83 12.48
C LYS A 95 -2.40 2.02 12.79
N LEU A 96 -1.51 1.93 11.79
CA LEU A 96 -0.08 2.23 11.97
C LEU A 96 0.12 3.65 12.51
N TRP A 97 -0.52 4.65 11.89
CA TRP A 97 -0.39 6.02 12.35
C TRP A 97 -1.03 6.25 13.73
N LEU A 98 -2.22 5.70 13.99
CA LEU A 98 -2.90 5.84 15.29
C LEU A 98 -2.13 5.15 16.43
N ALA A 99 -1.34 4.12 16.12
CA ALA A 99 -0.43 3.48 17.07
C ALA A 99 0.83 4.33 17.33
N ASP A 100 1.37 4.98 16.29
CA ASP A 100 2.55 5.83 16.38
C ASP A 100 2.45 7.01 15.39
N HIS A 101 2.20 8.21 15.92
CA HIS A 101 2.03 9.40 15.09
C HIS A 101 3.33 9.83 14.37
N ARG A 102 4.49 9.24 14.72
CA ARG A 102 5.73 9.47 13.98
C ARG A 102 5.64 8.91 12.54
N PHE A 103 4.78 7.93 12.29
CA PHE A 103 4.57 7.36 10.96
C PHE A 103 3.72 8.25 10.05
N GLN A 104 4.07 9.54 9.91
CA GLN A 104 3.29 10.51 9.11
C GLN A 104 3.05 10.03 7.68
N TRP A 105 4.03 9.35 7.08
CA TRP A 105 3.88 8.77 5.77
C TRP A 105 2.80 7.66 5.71
N ALA A 106 2.73 6.78 6.72
CA ALA A 106 1.65 5.79 6.83
C ALA A 106 0.27 6.47 7.01
N GLY A 107 0.21 7.55 7.78
CA GLY A 107 -1.01 8.36 7.93
C GLY A 107 -1.50 8.94 6.60
N LEU A 108 -0.58 9.47 5.79
CA LEU A 108 -0.88 9.95 4.45
C LEU A 108 -1.26 8.80 3.49
N ALA A 109 -0.57 7.67 3.58
CA ALA A 109 -0.85 6.47 2.79
C ALA A 109 -2.26 5.92 3.04
N ALA A 110 -2.81 6.06 4.24
CA ALA A 110 -4.20 5.71 4.53
C ALA A 110 -5.19 6.51 3.65
N PHE A 111 -4.95 7.81 3.46
CA PHE A 111 -5.76 8.65 2.57
C PHE A 111 -5.49 8.37 1.09
N ALA A 112 -4.23 8.14 0.72
CA ALA A 112 -3.86 7.85 -0.67
C ALA A 112 -4.44 6.52 -1.15
N SER A 113 -4.34 5.47 -0.34
CA SER A 113 -4.94 4.17 -0.61
C SER A 113 -6.48 4.25 -0.62
N LYS A 114 -7.10 5.08 0.26
CA LYS A 114 -8.54 5.36 0.16
C LYS A 114 -8.91 6.04 -1.15
N GLN A 115 -8.10 6.99 -1.62
CA GLN A 115 -8.32 7.63 -2.91
C GLN A 115 -8.21 6.64 -4.08
N VAL A 116 -7.32 5.64 -3.98
CA VAL A 116 -7.29 4.52 -4.94
C VAL A 116 -8.63 3.77 -4.94
N GLY A 117 -9.24 3.54 -3.77
CA GLY A 117 -10.58 2.96 -3.65
C GLY A 117 -11.67 3.74 -4.38
N CYS A 118 -11.68 5.07 -4.23
CA CYS A 118 -12.56 5.94 -5.02
C CYS A 118 -12.34 5.77 -6.53
N GLY A 119 -11.09 5.63 -6.98
CA GLY A 119 -10.78 5.36 -8.39
C GLY A 119 -11.21 3.96 -8.87
N LEU A 120 -11.15 2.95 -7.99
CA LEU A 120 -11.68 1.60 -8.28
C LEU A 120 -13.20 1.63 -8.44
N LEU A 121 -13.91 2.36 -7.60
CA LEU A 121 -15.35 2.58 -7.71
C LEU A 121 -15.74 3.19 -9.05
N HIS A 122 -15.12 4.33 -9.39
CA HIS A 122 -15.39 4.99 -10.66
C HIS A 122 -15.13 4.06 -11.86
N SER A 123 -14.01 3.33 -11.83
CA SER A 123 -13.66 2.40 -12.90
C SER A 123 -14.68 1.25 -13.03
N ALA A 124 -15.20 0.74 -11.90
CA ALA A 124 -16.23 -0.29 -11.90
C ALA A 124 -17.57 0.24 -12.44
N GLU A 125 -18.00 1.42 -11.97
CA GLU A 125 -19.22 2.10 -12.43
C GLU A 125 -19.16 2.41 -13.93
N LEU A 126 -18.02 2.91 -14.42
CA LEU A 126 -17.79 3.18 -15.83
C LEU A 126 -17.83 1.88 -16.66
N SER A 127 -17.21 0.80 -16.18
CA SER A 127 -17.27 -0.50 -16.86
C SER A 127 -18.70 -1.02 -16.95
N GLU A 128 -19.50 -0.91 -15.89
CA GLU A 128 -20.90 -1.35 -15.90
C GLU A 128 -21.78 -0.47 -16.80
N LYS A 129 -21.62 0.85 -16.73
CA LYS A 129 -22.32 1.81 -17.59
C LYS A 129 -22.10 1.47 -19.05
N ASN A 130 -20.84 1.29 -19.46
CA ASN A 130 -20.49 1.00 -20.85
C ASN A 130 -20.99 -0.37 -21.31
N ARG A 131 -20.98 -1.38 -20.43
CA ARG A 131 -21.59 -2.69 -20.73
C ARG A 131 -23.09 -2.58 -20.99
N ARG A 132 -23.82 -1.86 -20.13
CA ARG A 132 -25.27 -1.63 -20.29
C ARG A 132 -25.58 -0.92 -21.60
N VAL A 133 -24.84 0.15 -21.93
CA VAL A 133 -25.00 0.87 -23.20
C VAL A 133 -24.69 -0.03 -24.38
N ARG A 134 -23.61 -0.82 -24.32
CA ARG A 134 -23.23 -1.77 -25.37
C ARG A 134 -24.32 -2.81 -25.63
N GLU A 135 -24.90 -3.37 -24.58
CA GLU A 135 -25.99 -4.35 -24.68
C GLU A 135 -27.28 -3.72 -25.23
N GLN A 136 -27.60 -2.49 -24.82
CA GLN A 136 -28.76 -1.75 -25.34
C GLN A 136 -28.59 -1.40 -26.82
N VAL A 137 -27.44 -0.85 -27.22
CA VAL A 137 -27.13 -0.52 -28.62
C VAL A 137 -27.10 -1.79 -29.47
N GLY A 138 -26.46 -2.85 -28.98
CA GLY A 138 -26.38 -4.13 -29.66
C GLY A 138 -27.74 -4.81 -29.85
N ARG A 139 -28.68 -4.64 -28.91
CA ARG A 139 -30.04 -5.19 -29.02
C ARG A 139 -30.99 -4.31 -29.85
N ALA A 140 -30.97 -3.00 -29.62
CA ALA A 140 -31.95 -2.08 -30.21
C ALA A 140 -31.57 -1.58 -31.62
N PHE A 141 -30.28 -1.57 -31.96
CA PHE A 141 -29.76 -0.91 -33.16
C PHE A 141 -28.85 -1.80 -34.01
N ALA A 142 -28.93 -3.13 -33.87
CA ALA A 142 -28.08 -4.09 -34.59
C ALA A 142 -28.04 -3.88 -36.11
N ALA A 143 -29.13 -3.39 -36.70
CA ALA A 143 -29.28 -3.14 -38.14
C ALA A 143 -28.97 -1.69 -38.58
N TYR A 144 -28.63 -0.78 -37.64
CA TYR A 144 -28.38 0.64 -37.95
C TYR A 144 -26.92 0.90 -38.34
N PRO A 145 -26.66 1.70 -39.41
CA PRO A 145 -25.31 2.14 -39.74
C PRO A 145 -24.67 2.91 -38.58
N GLY A 146 -23.46 2.53 -38.18
CA GLY A 146 -22.74 3.15 -37.06
C GLY A 146 -22.93 2.47 -35.69
N ALA A 147 -23.91 1.56 -35.55
CA ALA A 147 -24.08 0.79 -34.31
C ALA A 147 -22.85 -0.06 -33.98
N GLY A 148 -22.18 -0.62 -34.99
CA GLY A 148 -20.91 -1.32 -34.83
C GLY A 148 -19.79 -0.42 -34.28
N ALA A 149 -19.66 0.81 -34.80
CA ALA A 149 -18.67 1.77 -34.32
C ALA A 149 -18.96 2.22 -32.87
N SER A 150 -20.22 2.49 -32.53
CA SER A 150 -20.62 2.83 -31.16
C SER A 150 -20.37 1.68 -30.17
N THR A 151 -20.70 0.45 -30.56
CA THR A 151 -20.46 -0.76 -29.75
C THR A 151 -18.96 -0.98 -29.51
N MET A 152 -18.12 -0.68 -30.51
CA MET A 152 -16.66 -0.75 -30.42
C MET A 152 -16.09 0.34 -29.48
N VAL A 153 -16.59 1.57 -29.53
CA VAL A 153 -16.20 2.62 -28.57
C VAL A 153 -16.54 2.20 -27.13
N GLN A 154 -17.73 1.65 -26.92
CA GLN A 154 -18.15 1.18 -25.60
C GLN A 154 -17.29 0.01 -25.09
N SER A 155 -16.95 -0.97 -25.95
CA SER A 155 -16.11 -2.09 -25.55
C SER A 155 -14.66 -1.66 -25.22
N THR A 156 -14.10 -0.73 -26.00
CA THR A 156 -12.76 -0.18 -25.71
C THR A 156 -12.72 0.60 -24.39
N THR A 157 -13.76 1.38 -24.10
CA THR A 157 -13.87 2.13 -22.83
C THR A 157 -14.09 1.19 -21.64
N GLU A 158 -14.90 0.13 -21.80
CA GLU A 158 -15.05 -0.95 -20.81
C GLU A 158 -13.69 -1.62 -20.50
N ALA A 159 -12.93 -1.98 -21.54
CA ALA A 159 -11.62 -2.62 -21.39
C ALA A 159 -10.60 -1.69 -20.71
N ALA A 160 -10.59 -0.41 -21.06
CA ALA A 160 -9.73 0.60 -20.43
C ALA A 160 -10.03 0.75 -18.93
N ALA A 161 -11.32 0.84 -18.56
CA ALA A 161 -11.74 0.94 -17.16
C ALA A 161 -11.35 -0.32 -16.36
N GLN A 162 -11.55 -1.51 -16.92
CA GLN A 162 -11.13 -2.77 -16.29
C GLN A 162 -9.61 -2.87 -16.13
N TYR A 163 -8.85 -2.40 -17.12
CA TYR A 163 -7.39 -2.38 -17.05
C TYR A 163 -6.93 -1.43 -15.93
N MET A 164 -7.50 -0.23 -15.84
CA MET A 164 -7.22 0.71 -14.77
C MET A 164 -7.52 0.14 -13.39
N TYR A 165 -8.71 -0.45 -13.23
CA TYR A 165 -9.13 -1.10 -12.01
C TYR A 165 -8.11 -2.16 -11.55
N ARG A 166 -7.69 -3.05 -12.45
CA ARG A 166 -6.71 -4.10 -12.13
C ARG A 166 -5.34 -3.52 -11.77
N LYS A 167 -4.87 -2.51 -12.50
CA LYS A 167 -3.55 -1.90 -12.25
C LYS A 167 -3.50 -1.13 -10.93
N LEU A 168 -4.56 -0.40 -10.59
CA LEU A 168 -4.67 0.30 -9.30
C LEU A 168 -4.68 -0.68 -8.13
N GLY A 169 -5.51 -1.74 -8.22
CA GLY A 169 -5.54 -2.79 -7.20
C GLY A 169 -4.21 -3.53 -7.06
N PHE A 170 -3.58 -3.89 -8.18
CA PHE A 170 -2.26 -4.53 -8.21
C PHE A 170 -1.19 -3.65 -7.56
N GLY A 171 -1.10 -2.38 -7.94
CA GLY A 171 -0.15 -1.44 -7.38
C GLY A 171 -0.30 -1.26 -5.89
N ASN A 172 -1.53 -1.03 -5.43
CA ASN A 172 -1.79 -0.80 -4.01
C ASN A 172 -1.48 -2.03 -3.14
N ALA A 173 -1.87 -3.23 -3.59
CA ALA A 173 -1.59 -4.47 -2.88
C ALA A 173 -0.08 -4.75 -2.75
N HIS A 174 0.68 -4.58 -3.84
CA HIS A 174 2.13 -4.83 -3.83
C HIS A 174 2.91 -3.75 -3.08
N LEU A 175 2.48 -2.50 -3.16
CA LEU A 175 3.04 -1.44 -2.33
C LEU A 175 2.81 -1.73 -0.84
N PHE A 176 1.61 -2.16 -0.47
CA PHE A 176 1.29 -2.53 0.91
C PHE A 176 2.15 -3.67 1.45
N LEU A 177 2.33 -4.74 0.66
CA LEU A 177 3.22 -5.86 1.01
C LEU A 177 4.67 -5.41 1.20
N ASP A 178 5.08 -4.32 0.55
CA ASP A 178 6.41 -3.80 0.74
C ASP A 178 6.55 -2.94 2.01
N ILE A 179 5.58 -2.07 2.25
CA ILE A 179 5.72 -0.96 3.21
C ILE A 179 5.21 -1.32 4.60
N TYR A 180 4.10 -2.03 4.70
CA TYR A 180 3.47 -2.33 5.99
C TYR A 180 4.39 -3.17 6.91
N PRO A 181 5.05 -4.26 6.44
CA PRO A 181 5.96 -5.03 7.28
C PRO A 181 7.12 -4.21 7.82
N LEU A 182 7.63 -3.23 7.06
CA LEU A 182 8.72 -2.35 7.51
C LEU A 182 8.30 -1.55 8.75
N HIS A 183 7.10 -0.95 8.70
CA HIS A 183 6.55 -0.19 9.82
C HIS A 183 6.28 -1.10 11.03
N ARG A 184 5.67 -2.27 10.82
CA ARG A 184 5.41 -3.22 11.92
C ARG A 184 6.68 -3.73 12.58
N PHE A 185 7.70 -4.08 11.78
CA PHE A 185 8.99 -4.50 12.32
C PHE A 185 9.64 -3.38 13.12
N PHE A 186 9.76 -2.18 12.55
CA PHE A 186 10.38 -1.04 13.23
C PHE A 186 9.65 -0.68 14.52
N MET A 187 8.31 -0.66 14.48
CA MET A 187 7.48 -0.41 15.65
C MET A 187 7.77 -1.43 16.76
N GLU A 188 7.83 -2.72 16.43
CA GLU A 188 7.98 -3.81 17.40
C GLU A 188 9.42 -4.01 17.90
N ARG A 189 10.42 -3.85 17.04
CA ARG A 189 11.84 -4.20 17.31
C ARG A 189 12.76 -2.99 17.46
N GLY A 190 12.27 -1.80 17.13
CA GLY A 190 13.05 -0.57 17.18
C GLY A 190 14.09 -0.45 16.08
N TRP A 191 14.81 0.68 16.11
CA TRP A 191 15.77 1.07 15.08
C TRP A 191 16.96 0.12 14.95
N GLU A 192 17.57 -0.29 16.06
CA GLU A 192 18.82 -1.07 16.04
C GLU A 192 18.65 -2.41 15.31
N GLU A 193 17.62 -3.18 15.67
CA GLU A 193 17.32 -4.44 14.99
C GLU A 193 16.81 -4.21 13.57
N PHE A 194 15.99 -3.18 13.34
CA PHE A 194 15.49 -2.86 12.00
C PHE A 194 16.66 -2.62 11.05
N ASN A 195 17.60 -1.74 11.42
CA ASN A 195 18.78 -1.42 10.63
C ASN A 195 19.69 -2.63 10.44
N THR A 196 19.92 -3.41 11.51
CA THR A 196 20.80 -4.59 11.47
C THR A 196 20.25 -5.67 10.54
N TYR A 197 18.94 -5.88 10.54
CA TYR A 197 18.31 -7.01 9.87
C TYR A 197 17.57 -6.65 8.58
N LEU A 198 17.51 -5.38 8.16
CA LEU A 198 16.78 -4.94 6.96
C LEU A 198 17.10 -5.78 5.72
N ALA A 199 18.37 -6.04 5.45
CA ALA A 199 18.81 -6.82 4.28
C ALA A 199 18.32 -8.29 4.31
N LYS A 200 18.01 -8.84 5.49
CA LYS A 200 17.54 -10.22 5.65
C LYS A 200 16.08 -10.40 5.22
N ARG A 201 15.35 -9.30 5.02
CA ARG A 201 13.99 -9.30 4.47
C ARG A 201 13.94 -9.90 3.06
N GLN A 202 14.97 -9.66 2.24
CA GLN A 202 15.13 -10.31 0.95
C GLN A 202 15.80 -11.68 1.13
N ASN A 203 15.00 -12.74 1.16
CA ASN A 203 15.49 -14.11 1.26
C ASN A 203 14.58 -15.07 0.49
N ASP A 204 15.12 -16.20 0.06
CA ASP A 204 14.37 -17.26 -0.64
C ASP A 204 13.85 -18.36 0.33
N LYS A 205 14.17 -18.28 1.62
CA LYS A 205 13.81 -19.30 2.62
C LYS A 205 12.34 -19.25 2.99
N TYR A 206 11.76 -18.05 3.07
CA TYR A 206 10.36 -17.83 3.39
C TYR A 206 9.66 -17.23 2.17
N PRO A 207 8.80 -17.99 1.48
CA PRO A 207 8.10 -17.48 0.32
C PRO A 207 7.15 -16.36 0.72
N VAL A 208 7.04 -15.37 -0.15
CA VAL A 208 6.19 -14.19 0.03
C VAL A 208 5.26 -14.07 -1.17
N HIS A 209 4.01 -13.68 -0.94
CA HIS A 209 3.11 -13.31 -2.02
C HIS A 209 3.66 -12.04 -2.72
N TRP A 210 4.27 -12.22 -3.89
CA TRP A 210 4.85 -11.14 -4.69
C TRP A 210 4.67 -11.44 -6.17
N ALA A 211 3.58 -10.93 -6.77
CA ALA A 211 3.24 -11.15 -8.16
C ALA A 211 3.89 -10.14 -9.12
N VAL A 212 5.06 -9.62 -8.75
CA VAL A 212 5.89 -8.76 -9.62
C VAL A 212 7.05 -9.60 -10.16
N ASN A 213 7.34 -9.44 -11.46
CA ASN A 213 8.47 -10.13 -12.08
C ASN A 213 9.79 -9.77 -11.35
N ARG A 214 10.56 -10.80 -10.97
CA ARG A 214 11.83 -10.64 -10.23
C ARG A 214 12.84 -9.75 -10.97
N ASN A 215 12.83 -9.73 -12.30
CA ASN A 215 13.70 -8.88 -13.12
C ASN A 215 13.23 -7.41 -13.14
N THR A 216 11.94 -7.16 -12.91
CA THR A 216 11.40 -5.79 -12.76
C THR A 216 11.71 -5.25 -11.37
N LEU A 217 11.38 -6.04 -10.34
CA LEU A 217 11.61 -5.67 -8.96
C LEU A 217 11.58 -6.91 -8.06
N ARG A 218 12.73 -7.26 -7.48
CA ARG A 218 12.82 -8.32 -6.46
C ARG A 218 12.18 -7.83 -5.16
N PHE A 219 11.41 -8.71 -4.53
CA PHE A 219 10.82 -8.44 -3.22
C PHE A 219 11.90 -8.15 -2.17
N GLY A 220 11.60 -7.25 -1.22
CA GLY A 220 12.45 -6.96 -0.07
C GLY A 220 13.76 -6.27 -0.40
N THR A 221 13.95 -5.77 -1.63
CA THR A 221 15.16 -5.02 -2.03
C THR A 221 15.43 -3.89 -1.01
N PRO A 222 16.60 -3.87 -0.35
CA PRO A 222 16.87 -2.92 0.74
C PRO A 222 17.33 -1.57 0.19
N PHE A 223 16.42 -0.83 -0.46
CA PHE A 223 16.69 0.52 -0.94
C PHE A 223 17.16 1.45 0.20
N ALA A 224 18.09 2.34 -0.11
CA ALA A 224 18.72 3.23 0.89
C ALA A 224 17.69 4.12 1.59
N GLU A 225 16.67 4.55 0.84
CA GLU A 225 15.56 5.38 1.29
C GLU A 225 14.74 4.72 2.41
N ILE A 226 14.65 3.38 2.44
CA ILE A 226 14.00 2.66 3.55
C ILE A 226 14.78 2.91 4.83
N LYS A 227 16.08 2.59 4.81
CA LYS A 227 16.95 2.74 5.98
C LYS A 227 16.96 4.20 6.45
N GLU A 228 17.12 5.14 5.53
CA GLU A 228 17.18 6.57 5.84
C GLU A 228 15.84 7.09 6.39
N GLY A 229 14.71 6.71 5.77
CA GLY A 229 13.38 7.09 6.23
C GLY A 229 13.09 6.67 7.67
N PHE A 230 13.42 5.42 8.03
CA PHE A 230 13.24 4.92 9.40
C PHE A 230 14.27 5.47 10.39
N ARG A 231 15.50 5.79 9.93
CA ARG A 231 16.49 6.50 10.75
C ARG A 231 15.97 7.87 11.18
N LEU A 232 15.37 8.58 10.23
CA LEU A 232 14.80 9.92 10.43
C LEU A 232 13.55 9.87 11.33
N ILE A 233 12.71 8.83 11.23
CA ILE A 233 11.64 8.58 12.21
C ILE A 233 12.22 8.43 13.62
N ASN A 234 13.27 7.62 13.76
CA ASN A 234 13.91 7.37 15.04
C ASN A 234 14.51 8.65 15.65
N SER A 235 15.10 9.51 14.82
CA SER A 235 15.68 10.79 15.26
C SER A 235 14.67 11.94 15.36
N GLY A 236 13.39 11.72 15.01
CA GLY A 236 12.33 12.73 15.08
C GLY A 236 12.25 13.70 13.90
N ASP A 237 13.02 13.51 12.82
CA ASP A 237 12.95 14.33 11.60
C ASP A 237 11.88 13.78 10.65
N LEU A 238 10.63 13.97 11.04
CA LEU A 238 9.48 13.35 10.36
C LEU A 238 9.28 13.88 8.93
N LYS A 239 9.60 15.15 8.69
CA LYS A 239 9.46 15.77 7.37
C LYS A 239 10.41 15.12 6.36
N ARG A 240 11.70 14.99 6.71
CA ARG A 240 12.65 14.34 5.80
C ARG A 240 12.41 12.83 5.72
N SER A 241 11.91 12.21 6.79
CA SER A 241 11.48 10.81 6.72
C SER A 241 10.39 10.60 5.67
N VAL A 242 9.38 11.47 5.66
CA VAL A 242 8.30 11.46 4.67
C VAL A 242 8.86 11.56 3.24
N ASP A 243 9.82 12.46 2.99
CA ASP A 243 10.43 12.60 1.67
C ASP A 243 11.12 11.29 1.22
N GLN A 244 11.83 10.61 2.13
CA GLN A 244 12.53 9.35 1.84
C GLN A 244 11.56 8.20 1.58
N LEU A 245 10.54 8.04 2.43
CA LEU A 245 9.55 6.98 2.24
C LEU A 245 8.68 7.22 1.00
N ALA A 246 8.37 8.48 0.68
CA ALA A 246 7.72 8.86 -0.56
C ALA A 246 8.57 8.49 -1.78
N GLN A 247 9.87 8.78 -1.75
CA GLN A 247 10.80 8.43 -2.83
C GLN A 247 10.84 6.91 -3.04
N HIS A 248 10.95 6.14 -1.96
CA HIS A 248 10.93 4.68 -2.02
C HIS A 248 9.63 4.16 -2.67
N GLU A 249 8.48 4.58 -2.16
CA GLU A 249 7.19 4.12 -2.69
C GLU A 249 6.96 4.57 -4.13
N GLN A 250 7.13 5.85 -4.43
CA GLN A 250 6.74 6.43 -5.70
C GLN A 250 7.74 6.11 -6.81
N VAL A 251 9.02 5.98 -6.51
CA VAL A 251 10.08 5.81 -7.51
C VAL A 251 10.63 4.39 -7.52
N ASN A 252 10.98 3.83 -6.36
CA ASN A 252 11.58 2.49 -6.34
C ASN A 252 10.55 1.39 -6.57
N ILE A 253 9.31 1.59 -6.10
CA ILE A 253 8.22 0.62 -6.26
C ILE A 253 7.30 1.00 -7.42
N LEU A 254 6.46 2.03 -7.26
CA LEU A 254 5.35 2.31 -8.17
C LEU A 254 5.81 2.69 -9.59
N GLN A 255 6.94 3.36 -9.75
CA GLN A 255 7.47 3.63 -11.09
C GLN A 255 7.70 2.33 -11.87
N ARG A 256 8.26 1.32 -11.22
CA ARG A 256 8.63 0.05 -11.87
C ARG A 256 7.43 -0.84 -12.11
N ILE A 257 6.49 -0.90 -11.16
CA ILE A 257 5.37 -1.86 -11.21
C ILE A 257 4.10 -1.29 -11.86
N MET A 258 4.01 0.03 -11.98
CA MET A 258 2.86 0.73 -12.58
C MET A 258 3.28 1.76 -13.62
N TYR A 259 3.99 2.83 -13.25
CA TYR A 259 4.07 4.02 -14.11
C TYR A 259 4.98 3.86 -15.34
N ASN A 260 5.81 2.82 -15.40
CA ASN A 260 6.55 2.44 -16.62
C ASN A 260 5.70 1.62 -17.61
N ASP A 261 4.46 1.26 -17.27
CA ASP A 261 3.58 0.52 -18.17
C ASP A 261 3.01 1.45 -19.26
N PRO A 262 3.34 1.23 -20.55
CA PRO A 262 2.92 2.11 -21.64
C PRO A 262 1.39 2.22 -21.81
N VAL A 263 0.66 1.14 -21.50
CA VAL A 263 -0.81 1.16 -21.58
C VAL A 263 -1.37 2.06 -20.47
N LEU A 264 -0.83 1.95 -19.25
CA LEU A 264 -1.21 2.83 -18.15
C LEU A 264 -0.89 4.30 -18.47
N GLN A 265 0.30 4.60 -18.98
CA GLN A 265 0.69 5.97 -19.36
C GLN A 265 -0.31 6.58 -20.35
N ARG A 266 -0.68 5.83 -21.40
CA ARG A 266 -1.66 6.29 -22.39
C ARG A 266 -3.04 6.57 -21.77
N LEU A 267 -3.52 5.70 -20.89
CA LEU A 267 -4.82 5.89 -20.21
C LEU A 267 -4.80 7.12 -19.29
N LEU A 268 -3.71 7.33 -18.55
CA LEU A 268 -3.52 8.52 -17.72
C LEU A 268 -3.46 9.79 -18.57
N ALA A 269 -2.79 9.76 -19.73
CA ALA A 269 -2.73 10.89 -20.66
C ALA A 269 -4.12 11.27 -21.18
N MET A 270 -4.91 10.27 -21.58
CA MET A 270 -6.28 10.47 -22.05
C MET A 270 -7.19 11.05 -20.96
N ASN A 271 -7.08 10.53 -19.74
CA ASN A 271 -7.82 11.04 -18.58
C ASN A 271 -7.44 12.51 -18.29
N GLN A 272 -6.13 12.81 -18.25
CA GLN A 272 -5.63 14.16 -17.99
C GLN A 272 -6.12 15.15 -19.04
N TYR A 273 -6.04 14.78 -20.33
CA TYR A 273 -6.50 15.63 -21.42
C TYR A 273 -8.00 15.90 -21.29
N ALA A 274 -8.81 14.85 -21.10
CA ALA A 274 -10.27 14.96 -20.97
C ALA A 274 -10.70 15.83 -19.78
N TRP A 275 -10.03 15.67 -18.63
CA TRP A 275 -10.26 16.51 -17.44
C TRP A 275 -9.88 17.97 -17.68
N ALA A 276 -8.71 18.23 -18.28
CA ALA A 276 -8.20 19.58 -18.50
C ALA A 276 -9.04 20.41 -19.48
N ILE A 277 -9.76 19.76 -20.42
CA ILE A 277 -10.64 20.43 -21.40
C ILE A 277 -12.13 20.31 -21.07
N GLU A 278 -12.48 19.75 -19.92
CA GLU A 278 -13.86 19.51 -19.48
C GLU A 278 -14.69 18.76 -20.55
N PHE A 279 -14.13 17.67 -21.08
CA PHE A 279 -14.74 16.93 -22.19
C PHE A 279 -16.16 16.44 -21.83
N PRO A 280 -17.17 16.63 -22.69
CA PRO A 280 -18.58 16.56 -22.31
C PRO A 280 -19.13 15.16 -21.97
N THR A 281 -18.30 14.11 -21.99
CA THR A 281 -18.73 12.75 -21.59
C THR A 281 -18.75 12.54 -20.08
N GLY A 282 -17.95 13.31 -19.33
CA GLY A 282 -17.84 13.21 -17.87
C GLY A 282 -17.25 11.89 -17.36
N ASP A 283 -16.61 11.09 -18.22
CA ASP A 283 -16.05 9.78 -17.85
C ASP A 283 -14.62 9.87 -17.27
N TYR A 284 -14.05 11.08 -17.18
CA TYR A 284 -12.73 11.33 -16.59
C TYR A 284 -12.80 11.47 -15.06
N GLU A 285 -11.68 11.18 -14.40
CA GLU A 285 -11.51 11.37 -12.96
C GLU A 285 -10.44 12.39 -12.65
N GLU A 286 -10.70 13.15 -11.58
CA GLU A 286 -9.76 14.17 -11.13
C GLU A 286 -8.64 13.50 -10.32
N ILE A 287 -7.38 13.74 -10.72
CA ILE A 287 -6.24 13.25 -9.96
C ILE A 287 -6.05 14.18 -8.76
N LYS A 288 -6.56 13.75 -7.60
CA LYS A 288 -6.53 14.50 -6.35
C LYS A 288 -6.25 13.59 -5.17
N LEU A 289 -5.73 14.14 -4.08
CA LEU A 289 -5.66 13.48 -2.79
C LEU A 289 -6.52 14.24 -1.79
N THR A 290 -7.45 13.53 -1.17
CA THR A 290 -8.40 14.12 -0.22
C THR A 290 -8.16 13.57 1.18
N LEU A 291 -7.80 14.45 2.12
CA LEU A 291 -7.48 14.16 3.52
C LEU A 291 -8.76 14.01 4.40
N SER A 292 -9.71 13.24 3.89
CA SER A 292 -10.98 12.87 4.53
C SER A 292 -11.22 11.38 4.35
N ALA A 293 -12.02 10.78 5.24
CA ALA A 293 -12.49 9.39 5.08
C ALA A 293 -13.39 9.22 3.83
N GLU A 294 -13.98 10.30 3.33
CA GLU A 294 -14.86 10.29 2.16
C GLU A 294 -14.09 10.60 0.86
N CYS A 295 -14.70 10.35 -0.31
CA CYS A 295 -14.13 10.73 -1.62
C CYS A 295 -14.18 12.25 -1.87
N ARG A 296 -14.86 13.01 -1.00
CA ARG A 296 -14.90 14.48 -1.00
C ARG A 296 -14.47 14.99 0.38
N ALA A 297 -13.95 16.22 0.43
CA ALA A 297 -13.65 16.88 1.69
C ALA A 297 -14.09 18.34 1.66
N LYS A 298 -14.09 18.94 2.85
CA LYS A 298 -14.20 20.38 3.01
C LYS A 298 -13.03 21.12 2.34
N GLN A 299 -13.22 22.41 2.11
CA GLN A 299 -12.20 23.28 1.53
C GLN A 299 -10.89 23.21 2.34
N GLY A 300 -9.75 23.17 1.63
CA GLY A 300 -8.42 23.12 2.26
C GLY A 300 -7.92 21.72 2.64
N PHE A 301 -8.64 20.65 2.28
CA PHE A 301 -8.27 19.26 2.58
C PHE A 301 -7.96 18.41 1.34
N THR A 302 -8.03 19.03 0.16
CA THR A 302 -7.75 18.37 -1.11
C THR A 302 -6.52 19.00 -1.75
N SER A 303 -5.55 18.16 -2.09
CA SER A 303 -4.45 18.48 -3.00
C SER A 303 -4.79 18.00 -4.39
N TRP A 304 -4.48 18.80 -5.40
CA TRP A 304 -4.81 18.53 -6.79
C TRP A 304 -3.54 18.31 -7.60
N PHE A 305 -3.56 17.37 -8.55
CA PHE A 305 -2.57 17.33 -9.61
C PHE A 305 -2.75 18.52 -10.56
N SER A 306 -1.72 18.84 -11.34
CA SER A 306 -1.74 19.96 -12.27
C SER A 306 -2.91 19.87 -13.24
N ARG A 307 -3.66 20.97 -13.42
CA ARG A 307 -4.71 21.09 -14.45
C ARG A 307 -4.16 21.30 -15.88
N ASN A 308 -2.84 21.33 -16.06
CA ASN A 308 -2.25 21.44 -17.39
C ASN A 308 -2.56 20.15 -18.19
N LYS A 309 -3.09 20.31 -19.42
CA LYS A 309 -3.38 19.18 -20.32
C LYS A 309 -2.16 18.32 -20.68
N ASN A 310 -0.96 18.89 -20.59
CA ASN A 310 0.31 18.22 -20.85
C ASN A 310 0.99 17.72 -19.56
N ALA A 311 0.31 17.78 -18.40
CA ALA A 311 0.86 17.23 -17.17
C ALA A 311 0.85 15.70 -17.22
N GLU A 312 1.91 15.07 -16.73
CA GLU A 312 2.13 13.63 -16.90
C GLU A 312 2.36 12.99 -15.53
N LEU A 313 1.35 12.31 -14.99
CA LEU A 313 1.44 11.68 -13.67
C LEU A 313 2.51 10.57 -13.60
N TRP A 314 2.86 9.95 -14.73
CA TRP A 314 3.92 8.94 -14.77
C TRP A 314 5.34 9.53 -14.75
N VAL A 315 5.49 10.84 -15.01
CA VAL A 315 6.77 11.53 -14.88
C VAL A 315 7.07 11.76 -13.41
N VAL A 316 8.21 11.21 -12.96
CA VAL A 316 8.61 11.19 -11.54
C VAL A 316 8.60 12.59 -10.93
N GLU A 317 9.22 13.57 -11.58
CA GLU A 317 9.33 14.93 -11.06
C GLU A 317 7.95 15.56 -10.81
N GLN A 318 7.06 15.50 -11.80
CA GLN A 318 5.71 16.06 -11.70
C GLN A 318 4.88 15.36 -10.62
N ARG A 319 4.96 14.03 -10.55
CA ARG A 319 4.26 13.25 -9.52
C ARG A 319 4.78 13.54 -8.13
N MET A 320 6.09 13.59 -7.95
CA MET A 320 6.70 13.86 -6.65
C MET A 320 6.39 15.27 -6.16
N GLN A 321 6.29 16.27 -7.03
CA GLN A 321 5.81 17.60 -6.66
C GLN A 321 4.40 17.56 -6.07
N PHE A 322 3.48 16.80 -6.68
CA PHE A 322 2.12 16.60 -6.18
C PHE A 322 2.11 15.84 -4.84
N VAL A 323 2.81 14.70 -4.76
CA VAL A 323 2.88 13.85 -3.56
C VAL A 323 3.44 14.62 -2.36
N LEU A 324 4.56 15.34 -2.53
CA LEU A 324 5.18 16.10 -1.45
C LEU A 324 4.36 17.34 -1.06
N THR A 325 3.58 17.91 -1.98
CA THR A 325 2.63 18.99 -1.65
C THR A 325 1.50 18.47 -0.77
N ALA A 326 0.92 17.32 -1.12
CA ALA A 326 -0.04 16.61 -0.29
C ALA A 326 0.52 16.29 1.11
N ALA A 327 1.76 15.82 1.18
CA ALA A 327 2.42 15.51 2.44
C ALA A 327 2.64 16.76 3.32
N ARG A 328 3.05 17.88 2.72
CA ARG A 328 3.16 19.17 3.42
C ARG A 328 1.81 19.66 3.93
N GLN A 329 0.75 19.51 3.14
CA GLN A 329 -0.61 19.87 3.55
C GLN A 329 -1.07 19.03 4.75
N PHE A 330 -0.88 17.71 4.69
CA PHE A 330 -1.19 16.81 5.81
C PHE A 330 -0.42 17.20 7.07
N HIS A 331 0.88 17.46 6.94
CA HIS A 331 1.71 17.94 8.05
C HIS A 331 1.17 19.24 8.64
N ALA A 332 0.84 20.24 7.81
CA ALA A 332 0.29 21.51 8.27
C ALA A 332 -1.03 21.34 9.02
N LEU A 333 -1.94 20.50 8.52
CA LEU A 333 -3.22 20.23 9.19
C LEU A 333 -3.03 19.55 10.56
N LEU A 334 -2.07 18.61 10.67
CA LEU A 334 -1.75 17.96 11.94
C LEU A 334 -1.15 18.90 13.00
N HIS A 335 -0.57 20.03 12.58
CA HIS A 335 0.01 21.05 13.48
C HIS A 335 -0.87 22.29 13.63
N GLY A 336 -2.07 22.29 13.03
CA GLY A 336 -3.02 23.40 13.09
C GLY A 336 -4.29 23.07 13.88
N ALA A 337 -5.24 24.00 13.83
CA ALA A 337 -6.57 23.85 14.45
C ALA A 337 -7.39 22.67 13.86
N GLU A 338 -6.98 22.19 12.69
CA GLU A 338 -7.69 21.18 11.90
C GLU A 338 -7.33 19.73 12.24
N ARG A 339 -6.34 19.54 13.12
CA ARG A 339 -5.88 18.23 13.57
C ARG A 339 -7.02 17.31 14.04
N PRO A 340 -8.03 17.75 14.82
CA PRO A 340 -9.11 16.86 15.27
C PRO A 340 -9.90 16.25 14.11
N TYR A 341 -10.09 16.99 13.01
CA TYR A 341 -10.82 16.50 11.83
C TYR A 341 -10.00 15.46 11.06
N VAL A 342 -8.69 15.70 10.91
CA VAL A 342 -7.77 14.72 10.30
C VAL A 342 -7.74 13.44 11.13
N GLU A 343 -7.60 13.56 12.45
CA GLU A 343 -7.61 12.40 13.35
C GLU A 343 -8.94 11.65 13.33
N ALA A 344 -10.08 12.35 13.29
CA ALA A 344 -11.39 11.72 13.14
C ALA A 344 -11.51 10.95 11.82
N SER A 345 -10.99 11.51 10.73
CA SER A 345 -10.96 10.84 9.43
C SER A 345 -10.09 9.58 9.46
N ILE A 346 -8.89 9.64 10.05
CA ILE A 346 -8.03 8.46 10.20
C ILE A 346 -8.70 7.40 11.09
N ARG A 347 -9.36 7.80 12.19
CA ARG A 347 -10.12 6.87 13.04
C ARG A 347 -11.26 6.19 12.26
N ALA A 348 -12.02 6.96 11.47
CA ALA A 348 -13.06 6.40 10.61
C ALA A 348 -12.49 5.38 9.62
N ILE A 349 -11.38 5.71 8.94
CA ILE A 349 -10.67 4.79 8.04
C ILE A 349 -10.20 3.53 8.79
N SER A 350 -9.66 3.67 10.01
CA SER A 350 -9.17 2.55 10.82
C SER A 350 -10.25 1.56 11.24
N ALA A 351 -11.48 2.04 11.46
CA ALA A 351 -12.66 1.22 11.73
C ALA A 351 -13.20 0.54 10.45
N GLY A 352 -12.55 0.77 9.31
CA GLY A 352 -12.99 0.32 8.01
C GLY A 352 -14.21 1.10 7.50
N GLY A 353 -14.45 2.29 8.05
CA GLY A 353 -15.33 3.31 7.46
C GLY A 353 -14.58 4.11 6.39
N GLY A 354 -15.30 4.99 5.70
CA GLY A 354 -14.81 5.66 4.50
C GLY A 354 -15.16 4.89 3.22
N VAL A 355 -15.27 5.61 2.11
CA VAL A 355 -15.76 5.06 0.84
C VAL A 355 -14.73 4.07 0.27
N ALA A 356 -15.23 2.89 -0.14
CA ALA A 356 -14.47 1.69 -0.49
C ALA A 356 -14.17 1.54 -1.98
#